data_AF-A0A356V5K2-F1
#
_entry.id   AF-A0A356V5K2-F1
#
_cell.length_a   1.000
_cell.length_b   1.000
_cell.length_c   1.000
_cell.angle_alpha   90.00
_cell.angle_beta   90.00
_cell.angle_gamma   90.00
#
_symmetry.space_group_name_H-M   'P 1'
#
loop_
_entity.id
_entity.type
_entity.pdbx_description
1 polymer ?
#
loop_
_entity_poly.entity_id
_entity_poly.type
_entity_poly.pdbx_seq_one_letter_code
_entity_poly.pdbx_strand_id
1 'polypeptide(L)'
;MLKDTILSGPHVDIAIIGAGAAGLELARLASGAGLNVVLFEQGTANGRHIFQRIPLMVGKIIGNKRFVDATESMPQTAAGNRKLPMLAGRGLGGSSRVNGNVAYAGPPQRYKIVFNSLGLNFDPVLAELAKDPYRTHSWNDALTSQFLKAADRKSVV
;
A
#
# COMPACT_ATOMS: atom_id res chain seq x y z
N MET A 1 13.51 -7.20 -38.25
CA MET A 1 12.52 -8.26 -38.01
C MET A 1 12.76 -8.81 -36.61
N LEU A 2 12.19 -8.16 -35.58
CA LEU A 2 12.25 -8.65 -34.21
C LEU A 2 11.29 -9.84 -34.14
N LYS A 3 11.81 -11.05 -33.89
CA LYS A 3 10.98 -12.21 -33.60
C LYS A 3 10.28 -11.93 -32.27
N ASP A 4 8.96 -11.86 -32.30
CA ASP A 4 8.09 -11.84 -31.12
C ASP A 4 8.31 -13.14 -30.34
N THR A 5 9.37 -13.14 -29.54
CA THR A 5 9.65 -14.23 -28.63
C THR A 5 8.74 -13.98 -27.45
N ILE A 6 7.56 -14.62 -27.47
CA ILE A 6 6.69 -14.65 -26.30
C ILE A 6 7.47 -15.39 -25.22
N LEU A 7 8.08 -14.64 -24.30
CA LEU A 7 8.64 -15.20 -23.09
C LEU A 7 7.48 -15.83 -22.33
N SER A 8 7.46 -17.17 -22.25
CA SER A 8 6.50 -17.87 -21.40
C SER A 8 6.89 -17.62 -19.94
N GLY A 9 6.32 -16.58 -19.35
CA GLY A 9 6.45 -16.31 -17.92
C GLY A 9 5.75 -17.39 -17.09
N PRO A 10 6.01 -17.45 -15.78
CA PRO A 10 5.24 -18.29 -14.86
C PRO A 10 3.74 -17.95 -14.99
N HIS A 11 2.88 -18.96 -14.82
CA HIS A 11 1.43 -18.76 -14.81
C HIS A 11 1.05 -17.82 -13.67
N VAL A 12 0.34 -16.74 -13.99
CA VAL A 12 -0.12 -15.71 -13.05
C VAL A 12 -1.65 -15.71 -13.07
N ASP A 13 -2.26 -15.90 -11.91
CA ASP A 13 -3.70 -15.82 -11.74
C ASP A 13 -4.14 -14.36 -11.49
N ILE A 14 -3.34 -13.60 -10.73
CA ILE A 14 -3.64 -12.19 -10.39
C ILE A 14 -2.39 -11.33 -10.51
N ALA A 15 -2.50 -10.24 -11.27
CA ALA A 15 -1.53 -9.16 -11.30
C ALA A 15 -2.02 -7.95 -10.51
N ILE A 16 -1.25 -7.51 -9.51
CA ILE A 16 -1.57 -6.36 -8.66
C ILE A 16 -0.57 -5.25 -8.97
N ILE A 17 -1.09 -4.07 -9.29
CA ILE A 17 -0.29 -2.87 -9.54
C ILE A 17 -0.40 -1.96 -8.31
N GLY A 18 0.72 -1.76 -7.62
CA GLY A 18 0.83 -1.00 -6.38
C GLY A 18 0.87 -1.89 -5.15
N ALA A 19 2.00 -1.90 -4.45
CA ALA A 19 2.21 -2.58 -3.17
C ALA A 19 1.99 -1.65 -1.96
N GLY A 20 0.96 -0.81 -2.02
CA GLY A 20 0.46 -0.06 -0.87
C GLY A 20 -0.31 -0.96 0.13
N ALA A 21 -0.93 -0.35 1.14
CA ALA A 21 -1.70 -1.09 2.15
C ALA A 21 -2.75 -2.05 1.55
N ALA A 22 -3.55 -1.56 0.61
CA ALA A 22 -4.59 -2.35 -0.03
C ALA A 22 -4.03 -3.44 -0.95
N GLY A 23 -2.99 -3.11 -1.74
CA GLY A 23 -2.39 -4.07 -2.67
C GLY A 23 -1.70 -5.23 -1.96
N LEU A 24 -1.00 -4.95 -0.84
CA LEU A 24 -0.40 -6.00 -0.02
C LEU A 24 -1.43 -6.90 0.66
N GLU A 25 -2.54 -6.34 1.13
CA GLU A 25 -3.63 -7.13 1.72
C GLU A 25 -4.35 -7.98 0.68
N LEU A 26 -4.61 -7.44 -0.52
CA LEU A 26 -5.15 -8.21 -1.62
C LEU A 26 -4.21 -9.35 -2.03
N ALA A 27 -2.91 -9.07 -2.13
CA ALA A 27 -1.91 -10.09 -2.44
C ALA A 27 -1.88 -11.20 -1.38
N ARG A 28 -2.03 -10.84 -0.09
CA ARG A 28 -2.14 -11.80 1.02
C ARG A 28 -3.34 -12.71 0.87
N LEU A 29 -4.52 -12.13 0.67
CA LEU A 29 -5.78 -12.88 0.55
C LEU A 29 -5.76 -13.80 -0.67
N ALA A 30 -5.32 -13.29 -1.82
CA ALA A 30 -5.21 -14.06 -3.06
C ALA A 30 -4.21 -15.21 -2.94
N SER A 31 -3.01 -14.95 -2.40
CA SER A 31 -2.00 -15.99 -2.18
C SER A 31 -2.47 -17.04 -1.17
N GLY A 32 -3.16 -16.62 -0.10
CA GLY A 32 -3.76 -17.52 0.89
C GLY A 32 -4.88 -18.40 0.33
N ALA A 33 -5.51 -17.98 -0.77
CA ALA A 33 -6.47 -18.78 -1.52
C ALA A 33 -5.81 -19.70 -2.57
N GLY A 34 -4.47 -19.77 -2.62
CA GLY A 34 -3.71 -20.63 -3.54
C GLY A 34 -3.48 -20.04 -4.93
N LEU A 35 -3.76 -18.75 -5.14
CA LEU A 35 -3.55 -18.08 -6.43
C LEU A 35 -2.09 -17.67 -6.61
N ASN A 36 -1.59 -17.78 -7.85
CA ASN A 36 -0.29 -17.26 -8.26
C ASN A 36 -0.40 -15.74 -8.46
N VAL A 37 0.17 -14.97 -7.53
CA VAL A 37 0.09 -13.51 -7.52
C VAL A 37 1.42 -12.90 -7.97
N VAL A 38 1.35 -11.95 -8.89
CA VAL A 38 2.46 -11.03 -9.19
C VAL A 38 2.12 -9.63 -8.70
N LEU A 39 3.08 -8.96 -8.08
CA LEU A 39 2.93 -7.62 -7.51
C LEU A 39 3.95 -6.68 -8.12
N PHE A 40 3.48 -5.61 -8.76
CA PHE A 40 4.32 -4.55 -9.31
C PHE A 40 4.29 -3.34 -8.40
N GLU A 41 5.46 -2.82 -8.03
CA GLU A 41 5.58 -1.62 -7.23
C GLU A 41 6.76 -0.79 -7.70
N GLN A 42 6.59 0.53 -7.70
CA GLN A 42 7.65 1.45 -8.02
C GLN A 42 8.58 1.70 -6.81
N GLY A 43 9.86 1.91 -7.08
CA GLY A 43 10.83 2.19 -6.01
C GLY A 43 11.40 0.93 -5.37
N THR A 44 11.94 1.06 -4.17
CA THR A 44 12.78 -0.01 -3.59
C THR A 44 11.98 -0.97 -2.76
N ALA A 45 12.18 -2.27 -2.97
CA ALA A 45 11.65 -3.30 -2.09
C ALA A 45 12.33 -3.36 -0.73
N ASN A 46 13.57 -2.84 -0.60
CA ASN A 46 14.32 -2.72 0.66
C ASN A 46 13.72 -1.64 1.56
N GLY A 47 12.50 -1.91 2.01
CA GLY A 47 11.68 -1.05 2.81
C GLY A 47 12.07 -1.11 4.28
N ARG A 48 13.32 -0.78 4.63
CA ARG A 48 13.74 -0.65 6.05
C ARG A 48 14.79 0.43 6.25
N HIS A 49 14.71 1.54 5.50
CA HIS A 49 15.53 2.71 5.80
C HIS A 49 15.31 3.15 7.25
N ILE A 50 16.38 3.55 7.96
CA ILE A 50 16.30 3.84 9.39
C ILE A 50 15.24 4.91 9.73
N PHE A 51 15.10 5.92 8.88
CA PHE A 51 14.05 6.95 9.02
C PHE A 51 12.63 6.39 8.95
N GLN A 52 12.39 5.30 8.23
CA GLN A 52 11.06 4.66 8.15
C GLN A 52 10.79 3.71 9.32
N ARG A 53 11.82 3.35 10.11
CA ARG A 53 11.69 2.45 11.27
C ARG A 53 11.40 3.21 12.57
N ILE A 54 11.76 4.49 12.62
CA ILE A 54 11.55 5.34 13.79
C ILE A 54 10.28 6.16 13.54
N PRO A 55 9.16 5.91 14.24
CA PRO A 55 7.87 6.57 13.95
C PRO A 55 7.94 8.10 13.88
N LEU A 56 8.73 8.71 14.77
CA LEU A 56 8.88 10.17 14.84
C LEU A 56 9.68 10.77 13.67
N MET A 57 10.38 9.96 12.89
CA MET A 57 11.25 10.43 11.80
C MET A 57 10.51 10.70 10.48
N VAL A 58 9.17 10.57 10.46
CA VAL A 58 8.34 10.87 9.29
C VAL A 58 8.58 12.29 8.73
N GLY A 59 8.88 13.27 9.59
CA GLY A 59 9.22 14.63 9.17
C GLY A 59 10.48 14.72 8.29
N LYS A 60 11.42 13.77 8.42
CA LYS A 60 12.59 13.65 7.54
C LYS A 60 12.31 12.89 6.24
N ILE A 61 11.15 12.24 6.13
CA ILE A 61 10.76 11.39 4.99
C ILE A 61 9.85 12.12 4.02
N ILE A 62 8.91 12.92 4.52
CA ILE A 62 7.84 13.55 3.72
C ILE A 62 8.35 14.38 2.54
N GLY A 63 9.49 15.07 2.68
CA GLY A 63 10.12 15.86 1.61
C GLY A 63 11.12 15.10 0.74
N ASN A 64 11.33 13.80 0.99
CA ASN A 64 12.37 13.03 0.33
C ASN A 64 11.80 12.20 -0.84
N LYS A 65 12.18 12.58 -2.07
CA LYS A 65 11.76 11.93 -3.32
C LYS A 65 12.12 10.44 -3.43
N ARG A 66 13.03 9.93 -2.58
CA ARG A 66 13.31 8.49 -2.48
C ARG A 66 12.13 7.70 -1.92
N PHE A 67 11.33 8.33 -1.05
CA PHE A 67 10.26 7.67 -0.29
C PHE A 67 8.88 8.21 -0.60
N VAL A 68 8.78 9.41 -1.18
CA VAL A 68 7.52 10.10 -1.44
C VAL A 68 7.53 10.66 -2.84
N ASP A 69 6.52 10.29 -3.62
CA ASP A 69 6.17 11.04 -4.82
C ASP A 69 5.29 12.21 -4.41
N ALA A 70 5.77 13.42 -4.68
CA ALA A 70 5.06 14.66 -4.40
C ALA A 70 4.56 15.24 -5.73
N THR A 71 3.24 15.27 -5.89
CA THR A 71 2.58 16.01 -6.96
C THR A 71 1.94 17.26 -6.39
N GLU A 72 1.50 18.18 -7.25
CA GLU A 72 0.79 19.39 -6.84
C GLU A 72 -0.63 19.36 -7.38
N SER A 73 -1.57 19.84 -6.57
CA SER A 73 -2.91 20.15 -7.05
C SER A 73 -2.86 21.25 -8.12
N MET A 74 -3.93 21.37 -8.91
CA MET A 74 -4.20 22.64 -9.61
C MET A 74 -4.34 23.80 -8.60
N PRO A 75 -4.18 25.08 -9.00
CA PRO A 75 -4.41 26.22 -8.11
C PRO A 75 -5.81 26.16 -7.49
N GLN A 76 -5.87 26.26 -6.16
CA GLN A 76 -7.12 26.17 -5.42
C GLN A 76 -7.65 27.58 -5.10
N THR A 77 -8.74 28.00 -5.74
CA THR A 77 -9.33 29.34 -5.54
C THR A 77 -9.70 29.60 -4.07
N ALA A 78 -10.28 28.60 -3.40
CA ALA A 78 -10.62 28.66 -1.98
C ALA A 78 -9.39 28.66 -1.04
N ALA A 79 -8.18 28.46 -1.56
CA ALA A 79 -6.94 28.48 -0.78
C ALA A 79 -5.97 29.58 -1.26
N GLY A 80 -6.50 30.67 -1.83
CA GLY A 80 -5.70 31.81 -2.30
C GLY A 80 -4.86 31.47 -3.53
N ASN A 81 -5.40 30.64 -4.43
CA ASN A 81 -4.73 30.14 -5.63
C ASN A 81 -3.43 29.37 -5.35
N ARG A 82 -3.23 28.87 -4.13
CA ARG A 82 -2.10 28.00 -3.80
C ARG A 82 -2.22 26.67 -4.52
N LYS A 83 -1.08 26.13 -4.93
CA LYS A 83 -0.92 24.72 -5.29
C LYS A 83 -0.54 23.95 -4.03
N LEU A 84 -1.27 22.87 -3.74
CA LEU A 84 -1.10 22.11 -2.52
C LEU A 84 -0.37 20.80 -2.82
N PRO A 85 0.60 20.39 -1.99
CA PRO A 85 1.31 19.14 -2.19
C PRO A 85 0.37 17.95 -1.93
N MET A 86 0.39 16.98 -2.84
CA MET A 86 -0.27 15.69 -2.72
C MET A 86 0.82 14.63 -2.64
N LEU A 87 0.92 13.98 -1.48
CA LEU A 87 2.03 13.11 -1.14
C LEU A 87 1.59 11.65 -1.20
N ALA A 88 2.30 10.83 -1.98
CA ALA A 88 2.09 9.40 -2.07
C ALA A 88 3.38 8.65 -1.70
N GLY A 89 3.30 7.68 -0.79
CA GLY A 89 4.45 6.87 -0.43
C GLY A 89 4.88 5.96 -1.59
N ARG A 90 6.18 5.90 -1.84
CA ARG A 90 6.82 5.10 -2.90
C ARG A 90 7.48 3.85 -2.32
N GLY A 91 7.29 2.69 -2.95
CA GLY A 91 7.88 1.42 -2.54
C GLY A 91 6.93 0.55 -1.72
N LEU A 92 7.39 -0.68 -1.43
CA LEU A 92 6.61 -1.70 -0.73
C LEU A 92 6.10 -1.19 0.63
N GLY A 93 4.78 -1.04 0.77
CA GLY A 93 4.06 -0.47 1.91
C GLY A 93 3.42 0.90 1.62
N GLY A 94 3.80 1.56 0.53
CA GLY A 94 3.22 2.82 0.05
C GLY A 94 3.11 3.90 1.11
N SER A 95 1.98 4.63 1.13
CA SER A 95 1.73 5.72 2.07
C SER A 95 1.75 5.30 3.55
N SER A 96 1.51 4.02 3.87
CA SER A 96 1.59 3.53 5.26
C SER A 96 2.99 3.64 5.87
N ARG A 97 4.03 3.87 5.06
CA ARG A 97 5.43 4.02 5.51
C ARG A 97 5.85 5.44 5.76
N VAL A 98 5.04 6.39 5.33
CA VAL A 98 5.36 7.81 5.33
C VAL A 98 4.24 8.63 5.99
N ASN A 99 3.27 7.96 6.63
CA ASN A 99 2.17 8.58 7.35
C ASN A 99 2.52 8.83 8.83
N GLY A 100 1.56 9.41 9.57
CA GLY A 100 1.70 9.67 11.00
C GLY A 100 1.40 8.48 11.92
N ASN A 101 1.35 7.25 11.41
CA ASN A 101 1.03 6.03 12.17
C ASN A 101 -0.32 6.01 12.92
N VAL A 102 -1.25 6.90 12.56
CA VAL A 102 -2.62 6.88 13.11
C VAL A 102 -3.41 5.76 12.43
N ALA A 103 -3.88 4.79 13.23
CA ALA A 103 -4.83 3.78 12.80
C ALA A 103 -6.21 4.14 13.34
N TYR A 104 -7.14 4.48 12.44
CA TYR A 104 -8.50 4.88 12.81
C TYR A 104 -9.49 4.33 11.79
N ALA A 105 -10.48 3.58 12.25
CA ALA A 105 -11.52 3.00 11.40
C ALA A 105 -12.61 4.02 11.01
N GLY A 106 -12.62 5.22 11.59
CA GLY A 106 -13.70 6.16 11.30
C GLY A 106 -15.03 5.81 11.98
N PRO A 107 -16.03 6.69 11.86
CA PRO A 107 -17.36 6.45 12.38
C PRO A 107 -18.14 5.45 11.48
N PRO A 108 -18.74 4.38 12.06
CA PRO A 108 -19.47 3.36 11.29
C PRO A 108 -20.57 3.90 10.36
N GLN A 109 -21.23 4.98 10.75
CA GLN A 109 -22.31 5.59 9.99
C GLN A 109 -21.84 6.11 8.62
N ARG A 110 -20.57 6.56 8.51
CA ARG A 110 -20.01 7.01 7.23
C ARG A 110 -19.96 5.88 6.20
N TYR A 111 -19.68 4.65 6.63
CA TYR A 111 -19.67 3.50 5.73
C TYR A 111 -21.04 3.24 5.14
N LYS A 112 -22.11 3.31 5.96
CA LYS A 112 -23.49 3.15 5.50
C LYS A 112 -23.87 4.23 4.48
N ILE A 113 -23.53 5.49 4.77
CA ILE A 113 -23.83 6.61 3.87
C ILE A 113 -23.16 6.45 2.50
N VAL A 114 -21.90 6.01 2.47
CA VAL A 114 -21.11 5.95 1.23
C VAL A 114 -21.36 4.67 0.43
N PHE A 115 -21.47 3.52 1.11
CA PHE A 115 -21.39 2.22 0.45
C PHE A 115 -22.72 1.47 0.31
N ASN A 116 -23.79 1.91 1.00
CA ASN A 116 -25.08 1.24 0.92
C ASN A 116 -25.70 1.30 -0.49
N SER A 117 -25.48 2.39 -1.22
CA SER A 117 -25.92 2.50 -2.62
C SER A 117 -25.23 1.51 -3.56
N LEU A 118 -24.06 0.98 -3.15
CA LEU A 118 -23.33 -0.07 -3.86
C LEU A 118 -23.70 -1.48 -3.37
N GLY A 119 -24.67 -1.59 -2.44
CA GLY A 119 -25.07 -2.86 -1.83
C GLY A 119 -24.00 -3.47 -0.90
N LEU A 120 -23.01 -2.69 -0.48
CA LEU A 120 -21.90 -3.17 0.34
C LEU A 120 -22.17 -2.90 1.83
N ASN A 121 -22.10 -3.95 2.65
CA ASN A 121 -22.25 -3.87 4.10
C ASN A 121 -20.91 -4.07 4.82
N PHE A 122 -20.45 -3.04 5.51
CA PHE A 122 -19.18 -3.05 6.27
C PHE A 122 -19.34 -3.34 7.76
N ASP A 123 -20.57 -3.50 8.28
CA ASP A 123 -20.81 -3.78 9.70
C ASP A 123 -19.99 -4.99 10.21
N PRO A 124 -19.88 -6.13 9.47
CA PRO A 124 -19.06 -7.26 9.92
C PRO A 124 -17.57 -6.93 9.99
N VAL A 125 -17.05 -6.15 9.03
CA VAL A 125 -15.65 -5.74 9.00
C VAL A 125 -15.36 -4.85 10.20
N LEU A 126 -16.20 -3.84 10.45
CA LEU A 126 -16.01 -2.92 11.58
C LEU A 126 -16.10 -3.64 12.93
N ALA A 127 -17.01 -4.62 13.06
CA ALA A 127 -17.11 -5.45 14.26
C ALA A 127 -15.83 -6.26 14.49
N GLU A 128 -15.21 -6.79 13.43
CA GLU A 128 -13.92 -7.48 13.54
C GLU A 128 -12.80 -6.54 13.96
N LEU A 129 -12.71 -5.35 13.36
CA LEU A 129 -11.68 -4.37 13.73
C LEU A 129 -11.79 -3.91 15.18
N ALA A 130 -13.00 -3.88 15.75
CA ALA A 130 -13.23 -3.45 17.13
C ALA A 130 -12.74 -4.45 18.19
N LYS A 131 -12.49 -5.72 17.80
CA LYS A 131 -12.00 -6.77 18.72
C LYS A 131 -10.56 -6.54 19.19
N ASP A 132 -9.76 -5.83 18.39
CA ASP A 132 -8.38 -5.47 18.72
C ASP A 132 -8.19 -3.95 18.59
N PRO A 133 -8.61 -3.17 19.61
CA PRO A 133 -8.57 -1.71 19.57
C PRO A 133 -7.15 -1.15 19.73
N TYR A 134 -6.20 -1.91 20.28
CA TYR A 134 -4.84 -1.44 20.55
C TYR A 134 -3.82 -1.86 19.48
N ARG A 135 -4.13 -2.86 18.64
CA ARG A 135 -3.29 -3.42 17.57
C ARG A 135 -1.80 -3.34 17.90
N THR A 136 -1.37 -4.19 18.83
CA THR A 136 0.05 -4.27 19.23
C THR A 136 0.90 -4.98 18.18
N HIS A 137 0.28 -5.65 17.20
CA HIS A 137 0.95 -6.35 16.11
C HIS A 137 0.42 -5.85 14.76
N SER A 138 1.33 -5.48 13.85
CA SER A 138 0.95 -5.28 12.45
C SER A 138 0.57 -6.63 11.85
N TRP A 139 -0.51 -6.69 11.08
CA TRP A 139 -0.72 -7.79 10.13
C TRP A 139 0.53 -7.85 9.23
N ASN A 140 1.31 -8.94 9.31
CA ASN A 140 2.50 -9.29 8.52
C ASN A 140 3.91 -8.88 9.00
N ASP A 141 4.49 -9.76 9.82
CA ASP A 141 5.92 -10.08 9.75
C ASP A 141 6.24 -11.19 8.72
N ALA A 142 5.38 -12.21 8.58
CA ALA A 142 5.62 -13.38 7.72
C ALA A 142 5.56 -13.09 6.21
N LEU A 143 4.49 -12.46 5.70
CA LEU A 143 4.36 -12.16 4.26
C LEU A 143 5.30 -11.03 3.82
N THR A 144 5.51 -10.02 4.65
CA THR A 144 6.53 -8.99 4.40
C THR A 144 7.89 -9.65 4.22
N SER A 145 8.21 -10.67 5.03
CA SER A 145 9.44 -11.45 4.86
C SER A 145 9.44 -12.28 3.57
N GLN A 146 8.30 -12.78 3.10
CA GLN A 146 8.19 -13.46 1.80
C GLN A 146 8.37 -12.50 0.62
N PHE A 147 7.73 -11.32 0.64
CA PHE A 147 7.92 -10.29 -0.40
C PHE A 147 9.34 -9.72 -0.41
N LEU A 148 9.94 -9.48 0.77
CA LEU A 148 11.34 -9.07 0.87
C LEU A 148 12.28 -10.15 0.31
N LYS A 149 12.06 -11.43 0.64
CA LYS A 149 12.83 -12.55 0.06
C LYS A 149 12.64 -12.66 -1.45
N ALA A 150 11.43 -12.45 -1.96
CA ALA A 150 11.15 -12.46 -3.39
C ALA A 150 11.83 -11.29 -4.11
N ALA A 151 11.92 -10.13 -3.48
CA ALA A 151 12.57 -8.96 -4.06
C ALA A 151 14.11 -8.93 -3.92
N ASP A 152 14.67 -9.60 -2.92
CA ASP A 152 16.12 -9.80 -2.76
C ASP A 152 16.66 -10.90 -3.69
N ARG A 153 15.80 -11.78 -4.20
CA ARG A 153 16.15 -12.62 -5.36
C ARG A 153 16.27 -11.68 -6.55
N LYS A 154 17.51 -11.25 -6.85
CA LYS A 154 17.88 -10.75 -8.18
C LYS A 154 17.16 -11.62 -9.19
N SER A 155 16.30 -11.01 -9.99
CA SER A 155 15.51 -11.67 -11.03
C SER A 155 16.42 -12.65 -11.77
N VAL A 156 16.25 -13.95 -11.52
CA VAL A 156 16.72 -14.99 -12.44
C VAL A 156 15.51 -15.28 -13.31
N VAL A 157 15.22 -14.33 -14.19
CA VAL A 157 14.62 -14.49 -15.52
C VAL A 157 15.15 -13.33 -16.35
#